data_AF-A0A925FSI0-F1
#
_entry.id   AF-A0A925FSI0-F1
#
_cell.length_a   1.000
_cell.length_b   1.000
_cell.length_c   1.000
_cell.angle_alpha   90.00
_cell.angle_beta   90.00
_cell.angle_gamma   90.00
#
_symmetry.space_group_name_H-M   'P 1'
#
loop_
_entity.id
_entity.type
_entity.pdbx_description
1 polymer ?
#
loop_
_entity_poly.entity_id
_entity_poly.type
_entity_poly.pdbx_seq_one_letter_code
_entity_poly.pdbx_strand_id
1 'polypeptide(L)'
;MSKTTPTNVLANCIWACSFTLLCSLGISAQAASGNKSEEKSQKSETVKIKKRPNASYTIEGRKAGVEGRVRLKVTFKSNGDIGDLVDVTRKEDKERMAQAGLTQQAIDAARKIEFEPAKREGKPTTVVKQVEYVFTLY
;
A
#
# COMPACT_ATOMS: atom_id res chain seq x y z
N MET A 1 -5.08 20.16 39.89
CA MET A 1 -5.48 20.65 38.55
C MET A 1 -4.88 22.03 38.34
N SER A 2 -3.95 22.18 37.40
CA SER A 2 -3.39 23.47 37.01
C SER A 2 -3.49 23.62 35.49
N LYS A 3 -3.60 24.88 35.06
CA LYS A 3 -3.68 25.41 33.68
C LYS A 3 -5.10 25.69 33.19
N THR A 4 -5.63 26.80 33.70
CA THR A 4 -6.50 27.73 32.97
C THR A 4 -5.77 28.29 31.75
N THR A 5 -6.36 28.15 30.57
CA THR A 5 -5.98 28.82 29.31
C THR A 5 -6.82 30.08 29.12
N PRO A 6 -6.21 31.24 28.86
CA PRO A 6 -6.90 32.35 28.20
C PRO A 6 -6.58 32.41 26.70
N THR A 7 -7.64 32.40 25.91
CA THR A 7 -7.98 33.41 24.89
C THR A 7 -6.82 34.03 24.10
N ASN A 8 -6.72 33.78 22.78
CA ASN A 8 -6.37 34.87 21.87
C ASN A 8 -6.64 34.64 20.36
N VAL A 9 -7.24 35.69 19.79
CA VAL A 9 -7.23 36.18 18.40
C VAL A 9 -7.79 35.30 17.27
N LEU A 10 -9.10 35.44 17.08
CA LEU A 10 -9.69 35.54 15.75
C LEU A 10 -9.27 36.88 15.13
N ALA A 11 -8.41 36.82 14.10
CA ALA A 11 -8.17 37.91 13.17
C ALA A 11 -8.22 37.31 11.76
N ASN A 12 -9.28 37.53 11.01
CA ASN A 12 -9.53 38.71 10.18
C ASN A 12 -9.16 38.40 8.72
N CYS A 13 -10.15 37.97 7.93
CA CYS A 13 -10.10 38.00 6.46
C CYS A 13 -11.46 38.51 5.98
N ILE A 14 -11.59 39.83 6.06
CA ILE A 14 -12.66 40.60 5.44
C ILE A 14 -12.44 40.52 3.92
N TRP A 15 -13.26 39.70 3.29
CA TRP A 15 -13.30 39.43 1.87
C TRP A 15 -14.13 40.53 1.18
N ALA A 16 -13.49 41.63 0.77
CA ALA A 16 -14.09 42.60 -0.16
C ALA A 16 -13.06 43.65 -0.61
N CYS A 17 -12.21 43.31 -1.57
CA CYS A 17 -11.56 44.29 -2.44
C CYS A 17 -11.87 43.95 -3.89
N SER A 18 -13.14 44.15 -4.24
CA SER A 18 -13.53 44.52 -5.60
C SER A 18 -13.03 45.94 -5.85
N PHE A 19 -11.92 46.08 -6.57
CA PHE A 19 -11.54 47.35 -7.18
C PHE A 19 -10.81 47.08 -8.49
N THR A 20 -11.45 47.52 -9.57
CA THR A 20 -10.99 47.55 -10.95
C THR A 20 -9.59 48.13 -11.09
N LEU A 21 -8.72 47.55 -11.93
CA LEU A 21 -8.07 48.34 -13.00
C LEU A 21 -7.32 47.48 -14.02
N LEU A 22 -7.69 47.73 -15.26
CA LEU A 22 -6.92 47.59 -16.49
C LEU A 22 -5.41 47.83 -16.30
N CYS A 23 -4.59 46.81 -16.56
CA CYS A 23 -3.18 46.97 -16.91
C CYS A 23 -2.83 45.97 -18.01
N SER A 24 -3.20 46.33 -19.24
CA SER A 24 -2.70 45.70 -20.45
C SER A 24 -1.41 46.41 -20.84
N LEU A 25 -0.26 45.82 -20.50
CA LEU A 25 1.07 46.11 -21.06
C LEU A 25 1.97 44.92 -20.71
N GLY A 26 2.38 44.18 -21.74
CA GLY A 26 3.18 42.98 -21.60
C GLY A 26 4.58 43.21 -21.02
N ILE A 27 5.03 42.25 -20.22
CA ILE A 27 6.46 41.97 -20.00
C ILE A 27 6.69 40.47 -20.26
N SER A 28 7.75 40.22 -21.00
CA SER A 28 8.17 38.94 -21.56
C SER A 28 8.85 38.04 -20.51
N ALA A 29 8.82 36.73 -20.79
CA ALA A 29 9.86 35.73 -20.53
C ALA A 29 10.67 35.83 -19.22
N GLN A 30 10.67 34.77 -18.41
CA GLN A 30 11.63 33.68 -18.61
C GLN A 30 11.31 32.49 -17.69
N ALA A 31 11.31 31.33 -18.33
CA ALA A 31 11.28 30.02 -17.73
C ALA A 31 12.40 29.82 -16.70
N ALA A 32 12.05 29.18 -15.59
CA ALA A 32 12.91 28.28 -14.81
C ALA A 32 11.95 27.23 -14.23
N SER A 33 11.62 26.13 -14.92
CA SER A 33 12.51 25.02 -15.30
C SER A 33 13.52 24.68 -14.20
N GLY A 34 13.00 24.42 -13.00
CA GLY A 34 13.72 23.82 -11.87
C GLY A 34 13.54 22.30 -11.85
N ASN A 35 14.29 21.65 -12.74
CA ASN A 35 14.73 20.26 -12.76
C ASN A 35 13.78 19.14 -12.28
N LYS A 36 13.17 18.52 -13.30
CA LYS A 36 12.84 17.09 -13.42
C LYS A 36 13.94 16.25 -12.77
N SER A 37 13.77 15.91 -11.50
CA SER A 37 14.64 14.94 -10.85
C SER A 37 14.44 13.62 -11.56
N GLU A 38 15.48 13.20 -12.24
CA GLU A 38 15.64 11.92 -12.89
C GLU A 38 15.31 10.83 -11.86
N GLU A 39 14.06 10.38 -11.86
CA GLU A 39 13.70 9.09 -11.31
C GLU A 39 14.40 8.07 -12.21
N LYS A 40 15.63 7.73 -11.80
CA LYS A 40 16.44 6.66 -12.35
C LYS A 40 15.52 5.44 -12.36
N SER A 41 14.93 5.19 -13.53
CA SER A 41 14.14 4.01 -13.86
C SER A 41 15.10 2.83 -13.83
N GLN A 42 15.50 2.45 -12.61
CA GLN A 42 16.16 1.19 -12.36
C GLN A 42 15.11 0.15 -12.71
N LYS A 43 15.25 -0.37 -13.92
CA LYS A 43 14.63 -1.59 -14.42
C LYS A 43 14.92 -2.71 -13.42
N SER A 44 14.17 -2.74 -12.33
CA SER A 44 14.26 -3.78 -11.32
C SER A 44 13.63 -5.01 -11.95
N GLU A 45 14.45 -6.05 -12.13
CA GLU A 45 13.95 -7.34 -12.58
C GLU A 45 12.92 -7.77 -11.54
N THR A 46 11.66 -7.85 -11.96
CA THR A 46 10.54 -8.13 -11.06
C THR A 46 10.68 -9.56 -10.54
N VAL A 47 10.36 -9.79 -9.25
CA VAL A 47 10.32 -11.15 -8.66
C VAL A 47 9.49 -12.07 -9.55
N LYS A 48 10.09 -13.17 -9.98
CA LYS A 48 9.39 -14.21 -10.73
C LYS A 48 8.79 -15.19 -9.73
N ILE A 49 7.46 -15.22 -9.68
CA ILE A 49 6.73 -16.19 -8.85
C ILE A 49 6.69 -17.51 -9.64
N LYS A 50 7.30 -18.57 -9.09
CA LYS A 50 7.27 -19.91 -9.70
C LYS A 50 5.95 -20.60 -9.40
N LYS A 51 5.57 -20.60 -8.13
CA LYS A 51 4.39 -21.31 -7.65
C LYS A 51 3.71 -20.50 -6.56
N ARG A 52 2.42 -20.25 -6.74
CA ARG A 52 1.54 -19.68 -5.71
C ARG A 52 0.52 -20.74 -5.31
N PRO A 53 0.71 -21.44 -4.18
CA PRO A 53 -0.30 -22.37 -3.70
C PRO A 53 -1.56 -21.60 -3.29
N ASN A 54 -2.73 -22.22 -3.52
CA ASN A 54 -3.99 -21.65 -3.07
C ASN A 54 -4.18 -21.87 -1.56
N ALA A 55 -4.85 -20.93 -0.91
CA ALA A 55 -5.22 -21.06 0.49
C ALA A 55 -6.39 -22.04 0.63
N SER A 56 -6.30 -22.95 1.59
CA SER A 56 -7.39 -23.90 1.85
C SER A 56 -8.55 -23.21 2.54
N TYR A 57 -9.77 -23.58 2.17
CA TYR A 57 -10.98 -23.05 2.79
C TYR A 57 -11.31 -23.84 4.07
N THR A 58 -11.50 -23.14 5.19
CA THR A 58 -11.84 -23.76 6.49
C THR A 58 -13.31 -24.20 6.56
N ILE A 59 -13.59 -25.24 7.37
CA ILE A 59 -14.97 -25.68 7.62
C ILE A 59 -15.78 -24.57 8.30
N GLU A 60 -15.16 -23.85 9.22
CA GLU A 60 -15.78 -22.73 9.95
C GLU A 60 -16.16 -21.59 9.01
N GLY A 61 -15.28 -21.19 8.10
CA GLY A 61 -15.59 -20.17 7.10
C GLY A 61 -16.74 -20.58 6.18
N ARG A 62 -16.85 -21.87 5.84
CA ARG A 62 -17.97 -22.38 5.03
C ARG A 62 -19.29 -22.30 5.79
N LYS A 63 -19.29 -22.75 7.05
CA LYS A 63 -20.48 -22.68 7.93
C LYS A 63 -20.93 -21.25 8.18
N ALA A 64 -19.97 -20.33 8.33
CA ALA A 64 -20.25 -18.92 8.59
C ALA A 64 -20.57 -18.10 7.31
N GLY A 65 -20.46 -18.69 6.12
CA GLY A 65 -20.72 -17.97 4.87
C GLY A 65 -19.73 -16.82 4.60
N VAL A 66 -18.51 -16.89 5.13
CA VAL A 66 -17.57 -15.76 5.08
C VAL A 66 -16.78 -15.77 3.78
N GLU A 67 -17.14 -14.87 2.88
CA GLU A 67 -16.42 -14.62 1.63
C GLU A 67 -15.62 -13.32 1.69
N GLY A 68 -14.59 -13.22 0.86
CA GLY A 68 -13.79 -12.00 0.75
C GLY A 68 -12.40 -12.24 0.18
N ARG A 69 -11.51 -11.29 0.45
CA ARG A 69 -10.11 -11.35 0.00
C ARG A 69 -9.15 -10.98 1.12
N VAL A 70 -8.14 -11.82 1.31
CA VAL A 70 -7.03 -11.56 2.24
C VAL A 70 -5.87 -10.99 1.44
N ARG A 71 -5.39 -9.80 1.84
CA ARG A 71 -4.25 -9.12 1.22
C ARG A 71 -3.06 -9.18 2.16
N LEU A 72 -2.00 -9.84 1.73
CA LEU A 72 -0.76 -9.98 2.49
C LEU A 72 0.37 -9.23 1.79
N LYS A 73 1.07 -8.35 2.50
CA LYS A 73 2.38 -7.85 2.09
C LYS A 73 3.42 -8.88 2.52
N VAL A 74 4.11 -9.44 1.54
CA VAL A 74 5.12 -10.48 1.74
C VAL A 74 6.48 -9.92 1.36
N THR A 75 7.43 -10.05 2.27
CA THR A 75 8.84 -9.70 2.03
C THR A 75 9.56 -10.89 1.41
N PHE A 76 9.91 -10.77 0.13
CA PHE A 76 10.69 -11.73 -0.62
C PHE A 76 12.18 -11.44 -0.43
N LYS A 77 12.89 -12.24 0.36
CA LYS A 77 14.30 -12.00 0.67
C LYS A 77 15.20 -12.33 -0.52
N SER A 78 16.36 -11.68 -0.58
CA SER A 78 17.43 -11.97 -1.54
C SER A 78 17.88 -13.44 -1.54
N ASN A 79 17.71 -14.14 -0.41
CA ASN A 79 18.17 -15.52 -0.23
C ASN A 79 17.19 -16.56 -0.81
N GLY A 80 16.01 -16.15 -1.28
CA GLY A 80 14.96 -17.08 -1.73
C GLY A 80 13.97 -17.46 -0.64
N ASP A 81 14.15 -16.96 0.58
CA ASP A 81 13.23 -17.20 1.70
C ASP A 81 12.12 -16.14 1.80
N ILE A 82 11.00 -16.56 2.36
CA ILE A 82 9.93 -15.63 2.74
C ILE A 82 10.23 -15.03 4.11
N GLY A 83 10.29 -13.70 4.13
CA GLY A 83 10.46 -12.91 5.34
C GLY A 83 9.14 -12.58 6.01
N ASP A 84 9.04 -11.35 6.48
CA ASP A 84 7.87 -10.87 7.20
C ASP A 84 6.62 -10.90 6.33
N LEU A 85 5.51 -11.30 6.95
CA LEU A 85 4.17 -11.26 6.37
C LEU A 85 3.34 -10.26 7.17
N VAL A 86 2.82 -9.24 6.50
CA VAL A 86 1.96 -8.23 7.10
C VAL A 86 0.60 -8.30 6.44
N ASP A 87 -0.43 -8.57 7.23
CA ASP A 87 -1.81 -8.51 6.77
C ASP A 87 -2.25 -7.04 6.59
N VAL A 88 -2.53 -6.68 5.35
CA VAL A 88 -2.99 -5.35 4.90
C VAL A 88 -4.42 -5.39 4.37
N THR A 89 -5.17 -6.43 4.73
CA THR A 89 -6.61 -6.54 4.46
C THR A 89 -7.34 -5.36 5.09
N ARG A 90 -8.47 -4.96 4.48
CA ARG A 90 -9.34 -3.92 5.04
C ARG A 90 -9.77 -4.34 6.45
N LYS A 91 -9.90 -3.38 7.37
CA LYS A 91 -10.19 -3.68 8.79
C LYS A 91 -11.46 -4.53 8.94
N GLU A 92 -12.52 -4.16 8.24
CA GLU A 92 -13.82 -4.87 8.20
C GLU A 92 -13.70 -6.33 7.75
N ASP A 93 -12.97 -6.58 6.66
CA ASP A 93 -12.77 -7.93 6.13
C ASP A 93 -11.81 -8.74 7.00
N LYS A 94 -10.79 -8.08 7.57
CA LYS A 94 -9.75 -8.70 8.38
C LYS A 94 -10.33 -9.43 9.59
N GLU A 95 -11.25 -8.78 10.32
CA GLU A 95 -11.85 -9.38 11.51
C GLU A 95 -12.73 -10.58 11.15
N ARG A 96 -13.58 -10.44 10.12
CA ARG A 96 -14.45 -11.53 9.64
C ARG A 96 -13.63 -12.75 9.17
N MET A 97 -12.58 -12.51 8.39
CA MET A 97 -11.72 -13.58 7.86
C MET A 97 -10.82 -14.19 8.92
N ALA A 98 -10.40 -13.41 9.92
CA ALA A 98 -9.65 -13.93 11.06
C ALA A 98 -10.53 -14.83 11.94
N GLN A 99 -11.77 -14.42 12.23
CA GLN A 99 -12.74 -15.23 12.98
C GLN A 99 -13.08 -16.54 12.27
N ALA A 100 -13.17 -16.53 10.94
CA ALA A 100 -13.39 -17.72 10.13
C ALA A 100 -12.14 -18.63 9.96
N GLY A 101 -10.98 -18.23 10.48
CA GLY A 101 -9.71 -18.93 10.30
C GLY A 101 -9.13 -18.86 8.88
N LEU A 102 -9.71 -18.06 7.98
CA LEU A 102 -9.27 -17.92 6.58
C LEU A 102 -7.96 -17.13 6.47
N THR A 103 -7.76 -16.14 7.34
CA THR A 103 -6.52 -15.35 7.38
C THR A 103 -5.31 -16.24 7.65
N GLN A 104 -5.43 -17.21 8.58
CA GLN A 104 -4.34 -18.12 8.89
C GLN A 104 -4.01 -19.04 7.70
N GLN A 105 -5.03 -19.58 7.02
CA GLN A 105 -4.84 -20.39 5.83
C GLN A 105 -4.15 -19.61 4.70
N ALA A 106 -4.46 -18.32 4.54
CA ALA A 106 -3.78 -17.44 3.60
C ALA A 106 -2.29 -17.22 3.97
N ILE A 107 -1.99 -17.05 5.26
CA ILE A 107 -0.61 -16.92 5.76
C ILE A 107 0.17 -18.22 5.49
N ASP A 108 -0.42 -19.38 5.79
CA ASP A 108 0.23 -20.68 5.61
C ASP A 108 0.48 -21.00 4.13
N ALA A 109 -0.45 -20.61 3.25
CA ALA A 109 -0.23 -20.68 1.80
C ALA A 109 0.86 -19.71 1.35
N ALA A 110 0.86 -18.48 1.86
CA ALA A 110 1.87 -17.48 1.52
C ALA A 110 3.28 -17.94 1.89
N ARG A 111 3.48 -18.63 3.02
CA ARG A 111 4.78 -19.21 3.43
C ARG A 111 5.30 -20.29 2.48
N LYS A 112 4.41 -20.93 1.72
CA LYS A 112 4.74 -22.00 0.76
C LYS A 112 4.91 -21.48 -0.68
N ILE A 113 4.92 -20.16 -0.89
CA ILE A 113 5.17 -19.58 -2.20
C ILE A 113 6.62 -19.83 -2.59
N GLU A 114 6.81 -20.41 -3.78
CA GLU A 114 8.13 -20.57 -4.38
C GLU A 114 8.38 -19.42 -5.36
N PHE A 115 9.51 -18.74 -5.24
CA PHE A 115 9.85 -17.57 -6.04
C PHE A 115 11.35 -17.51 -6.35
N GLU A 116 11.70 -16.75 -7.38
CA GLU A 116 13.07 -16.33 -7.64
C GLU A 116 13.25 -14.88 -7.19
N PRO A 117 14.23 -14.59 -6.33
CA PRO A 117 14.53 -13.23 -5.89
C PRO A 117 14.76 -12.29 -7.07
N ALA A 118 14.25 -11.07 -6.93
CA ALA A 118 14.55 -10.00 -7.87
C ALA A 118 16.06 -9.73 -7.87
N LYS A 119 16.63 -9.47 -9.04
CA LYS A 119 18.02 -9.03 -9.16
C LYS A 119 18.03 -7.56 -9.56
N ARG A 120 18.86 -6.78 -8.88
CA ARG A 120 19.18 -5.41 -9.26
C ARG A 120 20.68 -5.37 -9.55
N GLU A 121 21.04 -5.03 -10.78
CA GLU A 121 22.45 -4.98 -11.22
C GLU A 121 23.18 -6.32 -10.96
N GLY A 122 22.51 -7.45 -11.21
CA GLY A 122 23.03 -8.81 -11.00
C GLY A 122 23.03 -9.29 -9.55
N LYS A 123 22.73 -8.43 -8.58
CA LYS A 123 22.70 -8.77 -7.14
C LYS A 123 21.28 -9.10 -6.68
N PRO A 124 21.06 -10.22 -5.96
CA PRO A 124 19.73 -10.53 -5.43
C PRO A 124 19.33 -9.46 -4.41
N THR A 125 18.11 -8.95 -4.54
CA THR A 125 17.59 -7.83 -3.75
C THR A 125 16.28 -8.24 -3.09
N THR A 126 16.15 -7.92 -1.81
CA THR A 126 14.90 -8.11 -1.07
C THR A 126 13.85 -7.15 -1.57
N VAL A 127 12.66 -7.64 -1.88
CA VAL A 127 11.53 -6.80 -2.30
C VAL A 127 10.27 -7.18 -1.56
N VAL A 128 9.39 -6.20 -1.36
CA VAL A 128 8.06 -6.43 -0.77
C VAL A 128 7.03 -6.41 -1.89
N LYS A 129 6.19 -7.45 -1.96
CA LYS A 129 5.05 -7.49 -2.89
C LYS A 129 3.77 -7.84 -2.16
N GLN A 130 2.66 -7.34 -2.67
CA GLN A 130 1.34 -7.68 -2.17
C GLN A 130 0.82 -8.93 -2.91
N VAL A 131 0.33 -9.89 -2.14
CA VAL A 131 -0.34 -11.10 -2.59
C VAL A 131 -1.79 -11.04 -2.12
N GLU A 132 -2.72 -11.33 -3.03
CA GLU A 132 -4.15 -11.38 -2.73
C GLU A 132 -4.64 -12.84 -2.84
N TYR A 133 -5.36 -13.29 -1.83
CA TYR A 133 -6.06 -14.58 -1.79
C TYR A 133 -7.56 -14.32 -1.76
N VAL A 134 -8.29 -14.86 -2.72
CA VAL A 134 -9.73 -14.69 -2.85
C VAL A 134 -10.42 -15.95 -2.38
N PHE A 135 -11.44 -15.79 -1.54
CA PHE A 135 -12.26 -16.86 -0.98
C PHE A 135 -13.71 -16.64 -1.40
N THR A 136 -14.26 -17.58 -2.17
CA THR A 136 -15.64 -17.59 -2.66
C THR A 136 -16.30 -18.92 -2.35
N LEU A 137 -17.59 -18.88 -2.04
CA LEU A 137 -18.48 -20.03 -1.91
C LEU A 137 -19.21 -20.22 -3.24
N TYR A 138 -19.41 -21.47 -3.62
CA TYR A 138 -20.14 -21.87 -4.82
C TYR A 138 -21.37 -22.67 -4.43
#